data_AF-X0WYK1-F1
#
_entry.id   AF-X0WYK1-F1
#
_cell.length_a   1.000
_cell.length_b   1.000
_cell.length_c   1.000
_cell.angle_alpha   90.00
_cell.angle_beta   90.00
_cell.angle_gamma   90.00
#
_symmetry.space_group_name_H-M   'P 1'
#
loop_
_entity.id
_entity.type
_entity.pdbx_description
1 polymer ?
#
loop_
_entity_poly.entity_id
_entity_poly.type
_entity_poly.pdbx_seq_one_letter_code
_entity_poly.pdbx_strand_id
1 'polypeptide(L)'
;GHGDINMEEAIIHSCNVYFYQLGLRLGVKRIIRYARLFGLGKPTGIDLESEKPGFLPTPDWKKRRKGEAWYGGDTVNLSIGQGYILVTPVQMLKVISVIANGGYLIKPYLIKKIVGPRGNLIKEFQPQKMERVPFSSATLNLLRRSLRGVVREGTGWRAENKTVEISGKTGTAELSEGEKPHNWFIGYASSPHLRLAIVVLVENREEDIQIAPQIAGKIFSQIFEKNVH
;
A
#
# COMPACT_ATOMS: atom_id res chain seq x y z
N GLY A 1 0.68 -25.35 -0.18
CA GLY A 1 -0.34 -24.60 0.60
C GLY A 1 0.18 -24.39 2.01
N HIS A 2 -0.27 -23.35 2.71
CA HIS A 2 0.28 -22.97 4.03
C HIS A 2 -0.34 -23.76 5.22
N GLY A 3 -1.17 -24.77 4.98
CA GLY A 3 -1.89 -25.48 6.05
C GLY A 3 -2.96 -24.60 6.70
N ASP A 4 -3.29 -24.90 7.95
CA ASP A 4 -4.17 -24.08 8.78
C ASP A 4 -3.44 -22.82 9.23
N ILE A 5 -3.90 -21.66 8.75
CA ILE A 5 -3.33 -20.36 9.10
C ILE A 5 -4.39 -19.40 9.58
N ASN A 6 -4.02 -18.54 10.53
CA ASN A 6 -4.83 -17.43 10.97
C ASN A 6 -4.60 -16.18 10.08
N MET A 7 -5.32 -15.09 10.36
CA MET A 7 -5.22 -13.84 9.57
C MET A 7 -3.82 -13.19 9.65
N GLU A 8 -3.18 -13.23 10.82
CA GLU A 8 -1.86 -12.63 11.03
C GLU A 8 -0.82 -13.37 10.17
N GLU A 9 -0.80 -14.70 10.24
CA GLU A 9 0.05 -15.56 9.41
C GLU A 9 -0.26 -15.41 7.91
N ALA A 10 -1.53 -15.30 7.54
CA ALA A 10 -1.92 -15.09 6.15
C ALA A 10 -1.38 -13.77 5.58
N ILE A 11 -1.33 -12.71 6.39
CA ILE A 11 -0.71 -11.44 6.00
C ILE A 11 0.82 -11.59 5.91
N ILE A 12 1.45 -12.22 6.91
CA ILE A 12 2.91 -12.42 7.00
C ILE A 12 3.44 -13.19 5.80
N HIS A 13 2.79 -14.31 5.46
CA HIS A 13 3.20 -15.20 4.37
C HIS A 13 2.50 -14.92 3.04
N SER A 14 1.67 -13.87 2.98
CA SER A 14 0.93 -13.47 1.77
C SER A 14 0.11 -14.62 1.16
N CYS A 15 -0.66 -15.34 1.99
CA CYS A 15 -1.36 -16.55 1.56
C CYS A 15 -2.61 -16.24 0.72
N ASN A 16 -2.50 -16.41 -0.60
CA ASN A 16 -3.60 -16.17 -1.54
C ASN A 16 -4.87 -16.98 -1.20
N VAL A 17 -4.74 -18.27 -0.87
CA VAL A 17 -5.90 -19.14 -0.58
C VAL A 17 -6.75 -18.59 0.57
N TYR A 18 -6.12 -18.06 1.62
CA TYR A 18 -6.84 -17.44 2.73
C TYR A 18 -7.63 -16.21 2.24
N PHE A 19 -7.00 -15.32 1.46
CA PHE A 19 -7.64 -14.13 0.93
C PHE A 19 -8.67 -14.40 -0.16
N TYR A 20 -8.58 -15.53 -0.87
CA TYR A 20 -9.64 -16.00 -1.78
C TYR A 20 -10.91 -16.33 -1.00
N GLN A 21 -10.78 -17.15 0.04
CA GLN A 21 -11.92 -17.53 0.89
C GLN A 21 -12.50 -16.33 1.64
N LEU A 22 -11.62 -15.49 2.22
CA LEU A 22 -12.06 -14.26 2.89
C LEU A 22 -12.75 -13.31 1.91
N GLY A 23 -12.20 -13.14 0.71
CA GLY A 23 -12.77 -12.30 -0.34
C GLY A 23 -14.19 -12.71 -0.71
N LEU A 24 -14.40 -14.02 -0.95
CA LEU A 24 -15.72 -14.59 -1.22
C LEU A 24 -16.71 -14.38 -0.06
N ARG A 25 -16.26 -14.56 1.19
CA ARG A 25 -17.10 -14.33 2.39
C ARG A 25 -17.47 -12.86 2.59
N LEU A 26 -16.57 -11.93 2.27
CA LEU A 26 -16.82 -10.49 2.39
C LEU A 26 -17.71 -9.96 1.26
N GLY A 27 -17.50 -10.47 0.05
CA GLY A 27 -18.15 -10.03 -1.18
C GLY A 27 -17.60 -8.70 -1.72
N VAL A 28 -17.71 -8.52 -3.04
CA VAL A 28 -17.19 -7.37 -3.78
C VAL A 28 -17.61 -6.01 -3.20
N LYS A 29 -18.88 -5.86 -2.77
CA LYS A 29 -19.39 -4.57 -2.25
C LYS A 29 -18.62 -4.11 -1.01
N ARG A 30 -18.29 -5.04 -0.10
CA ARG A 30 -17.57 -4.72 1.14
C ARG A 30 -16.10 -4.42 0.85
N ILE A 31 -15.46 -5.20 -0.03
CA ILE A 31 -14.08 -4.96 -0.46
C ILE A 31 -13.94 -3.56 -1.05
N ILE A 32 -14.80 -3.18 -2.00
CA ILE A 32 -14.77 -1.86 -2.64
C ILE A 32 -15.05 -0.74 -1.64
N ARG A 33 -16.00 -0.93 -0.72
CA ARG A 33 -16.29 0.05 0.34
C ARG A 33 -15.03 0.35 1.15
N TYR A 34 -14.32 -0.68 1.62
CA TYR A 34 -13.10 -0.46 2.38
C TYR A 34 -11.97 0.12 1.52
N ALA A 35 -11.77 -0.35 0.29
CA ALA A 35 -10.80 0.25 -0.63
C ALA A 35 -11.01 1.77 -0.81
N ARG A 36 -12.27 2.22 -0.92
CA ARG A 36 -12.62 3.65 -0.99
C ARG A 36 -12.34 4.39 0.32
N LEU A 37 -12.56 3.77 1.48
CA LEU A 37 -12.19 4.35 2.78
C LEU A 37 -10.67 4.54 2.90
N PHE A 38 -9.86 3.72 2.24
CA PHE A 38 -8.42 3.93 2.12
C PHE A 38 -8.04 4.96 1.03
N GLY A 39 -9.02 5.55 0.34
CA GLY A 39 -8.80 6.57 -0.68
C GLY A 39 -8.50 6.04 -2.08
N LEU A 40 -8.66 4.73 -2.33
CA LEU A 40 -8.46 4.14 -3.66
C LEU A 40 -9.61 4.49 -4.62
N GLY A 41 -9.30 4.54 -5.91
CA GLY A 41 -10.26 4.84 -6.98
C GLY A 41 -10.62 6.32 -7.14
N LYS A 42 -9.91 7.22 -6.46
CA LYS A 42 -9.95 8.67 -6.66
C LYS A 42 -8.53 9.26 -6.56
N PRO A 43 -8.27 10.42 -7.19
CA PRO A 43 -7.01 11.14 -7.00
C PRO A 43 -6.76 11.43 -5.52
N THR A 44 -5.51 11.30 -5.07
CA THR A 44 -5.09 11.59 -3.69
C THR A 44 -5.11 13.08 -3.39
N GLY A 45 -5.04 13.92 -4.42
CA GLY A 45 -4.97 15.37 -4.32
C GLY A 45 -3.54 15.89 -4.16
N ILE A 46 -2.52 15.10 -4.51
CA ILE A 46 -1.14 15.57 -4.56
C ILE A 46 -1.05 16.82 -5.46
N ASP A 47 -0.17 17.75 -5.11
CA ASP A 47 0.14 18.97 -5.86
C ASP A 47 0.96 18.69 -7.13
N LEU A 48 0.49 17.74 -7.94
CA LEU A 48 0.99 17.42 -9.28
C LEU A 48 -0.15 17.56 -10.29
N GLU A 49 0.17 18.05 -11.48
CA GLU A 49 -0.84 18.33 -12.51
C GLU A 49 -1.48 17.06 -13.10
N SER A 50 -0.78 15.92 -13.09
CA SER A 50 -1.17 14.70 -13.80
C SER A 50 -1.33 13.48 -12.87
N GLU A 51 -2.32 13.52 -11.99
CA GLU A 51 -2.66 12.38 -11.14
C GLU A 51 -3.75 11.48 -11.78
N LYS A 52 -3.45 10.19 -11.96
CA LYS A 52 -4.46 9.19 -12.36
C LYS A 52 -5.28 8.74 -11.14
N PRO A 53 -6.61 8.54 -11.28
CA PRO A 53 -7.48 8.16 -10.17
C PRO A 53 -7.33 6.68 -9.73
N GLY A 54 -6.58 5.87 -10.48
CA GLY A 54 -6.67 4.41 -10.39
C GLY A 54 -8.04 3.91 -10.86
N PHE A 55 -8.38 2.67 -10.54
CA PHE A 55 -9.66 2.08 -10.92
C PHE A 55 -10.07 0.97 -9.94
N LEU A 56 -11.30 1.07 -9.41
CA LEU A 56 -11.92 0.03 -8.58
C LEU A 56 -13.05 -0.64 -9.38
N PRO A 57 -12.90 -1.91 -9.78
CA PRO A 57 -13.89 -2.59 -10.60
C PRO A 57 -15.15 -2.89 -9.79
N THR A 58 -16.31 -2.67 -10.40
CA THR A 58 -17.63 -2.94 -9.78
C THR A 58 -18.44 -3.88 -10.68
N PRO A 59 -19.43 -4.62 -10.13
CA PRO A 59 -20.36 -5.40 -10.93
C PRO A 59 -21.05 -4.58 -12.03
N ASP A 60 -21.52 -3.37 -11.70
CA ASP A 60 -22.18 -2.48 -12.67
C ASP A 60 -21.23 -2.04 -13.77
N TRP A 61 -19.97 -1.75 -13.44
CA TRP A 61 -18.96 -1.45 -14.44
C TRP A 61 -18.73 -2.63 -15.38
N LYS A 62 -18.57 -3.85 -14.85
CA LYS A 62 -18.30 -5.03 -15.67
C LYS A 62 -19.47 -5.31 -16.62
N LYS A 63 -20.70 -5.23 -16.12
CA LYS A 63 -21.91 -5.37 -16.93
C LYS A 63 -21.98 -4.34 -18.06
N ARG A 64 -21.69 -3.06 -17.77
CA ARG A 64 -21.73 -2.00 -18.79
C ARG A 64 -20.57 -2.05 -19.78
N ARG A 65 -19.35 -2.36 -19.33
CA ARG A 65 -18.13 -2.24 -20.14
C ARG A 65 -17.76 -3.52 -20.88
N LYS A 66 -18.13 -4.68 -20.32
CA LYS A 66 -17.81 -6.01 -20.86
C LYS A 66 -19.04 -6.80 -21.28
N GLY A 67 -20.26 -6.36 -20.92
CA GLY A 67 -21.48 -7.11 -21.20
C GLY A 67 -21.66 -8.36 -20.33
N GLU A 68 -20.82 -8.53 -19.31
CA GLU A 68 -20.75 -9.74 -18.49
C GLU A 68 -21.22 -9.50 -17.05
N ALA A 69 -21.79 -10.55 -16.45
CA ALA A 69 -22.07 -10.56 -15.02
C ALA A 69 -20.76 -10.59 -14.19
N TRP A 70 -20.87 -10.20 -12.92
CA TRP A 70 -19.79 -10.37 -11.95
C TRP A 70 -19.83 -11.79 -11.38
N TYR A 71 -18.71 -12.51 -11.48
CA TYR A 71 -18.56 -13.88 -11.01
C TYR A 71 -17.72 -13.96 -9.74
N GLY A 72 -17.76 -15.11 -9.05
CA GLY A 72 -16.95 -15.35 -7.86
C GLY A 72 -15.44 -15.17 -8.13
N GLY A 73 -14.97 -15.59 -9.30
CA GLY A 73 -13.57 -15.41 -9.73
C GLY A 73 -13.13 -13.94 -9.80
N ASP A 74 -14.02 -13.01 -10.17
CA ASP A 74 -13.72 -11.58 -10.15
C ASP A 74 -13.48 -11.08 -8.72
N THR A 75 -14.24 -11.59 -7.74
CA THR A 75 -14.04 -11.29 -6.32
C THR A 75 -12.76 -11.90 -5.77
N VAL A 76 -12.42 -13.12 -6.20
CA VAL A 76 -11.17 -13.81 -5.82
C VAL A 76 -9.96 -13.02 -6.30
N ASN A 77 -9.93 -12.59 -7.57
CA ASN A 77 -8.84 -11.76 -8.09
C ASN A 77 -8.76 -10.41 -7.37
N LEU A 78 -9.90 -9.73 -7.19
CA LEU A 78 -9.95 -8.44 -6.51
C LEU A 78 -9.44 -8.53 -5.05
N SER A 79 -9.69 -9.64 -4.33
CA SER A 79 -9.32 -9.76 -2.92
C SER A 79 -7.81 -9.87 -2.69
N ILE A 80 -7.04 -10.21 -3.73
CA ILE A 80 -5.57 -10.21 -3.70
C ILE A 80 -4.96 -9.04 -4.49
N GLY A 81 -5.79 -8.08 -4.91
CA GLY A 81 -5.34 -6.90 -5.67
C GLY A 81 -5.03 -7.18 -7.14
N GLN A 82 -5.62 -8.24 -7.72
CA GLN A 82 -5.49 -8.61 -9.13
C GLN A 82 -6.78 -8.38 -9.92
N GLY A 83 -6.73 -8.68 -11.21
CA GLY A 83 -7.84 -8.53 -12.14
C GLY A 83 -7.92 -7.11 -12.66
N TYR A 84 -9.10 -6.49 -12.57
CA TYR A 84 -9.33 -5.18 -13.17
C TYR A 84 -8.93 -4.00 -12.27
N ILE A 85 -8.47 -4.22 -11.05
CA ILE A 85 -8.08 -3.13 -10.15
C ILE A 85 -6.80 -2.44 -10.64
N LEU A 86 -6.81 -1.11 -10.62
CA LEU A 86 -5.62 -0.29 -10.88
C LEU A 86 -5.41 0.66 -9.71
N VAL A 87 -4.17 0.77 -9.25
CA VAL A 87 -3.76 1.69 -8.19
C VAL A 87 -2.50 2.43 -8.61
N THR A 88 -2.30 3.63 -8.06
CA THR A 88 -1.05 4.38 -8.28
C THR A 88 -0.09 4.24 -7.09
N PRO A 89 1.23 4.40 -7.29
CA PRO A 89 2.18 4.39 -6.17
C PRO A 89 1.84 5.40 -5.06
N VAL A 90 1.36 6.60 -5.41
CA VAL A 90 0.95 7.61 -4.41
C VAL A 90 -0.30 7.18 -3.63
N GLN A 91 -1.25 6.48 -4.25
CA GLN A 91 -2.37 5.87 -3.54
C GLN A 91 -1.89 4.80 -2.56
N MET A 92 -0.95 3.95 -2.96
CA MET A 92 -0.40 2.92 -2.08
C MET A 92 0.44 3.48 -0.94
N LEU A 93 1.16 4.59 -1.18
CA LEU A 93 1.85 5.35 -0.13
C LEU A 93 0.87 5.87 0.91
N LYS A 94 -0.31 6.33 0.47
CA LYS A 94 -1.39 6.77 1.36
C LYS A 94 -1.96 5.61 2.17
N VAL A 95 -2.19 4.45 1.55
CA VAL A 95 -2.67 3.24 2.22
C VAL A 95 -1.76 2.84 3.38
N ILE A 96 -0.45 2.72 3.13
CA ILE A 96 0.49 2.31 4.19
C ILE A 96 0.62 3.38 5.28
N SER A 97 0.58 4.67 4.90
CA SER A 97 0.63 5.79 5.83
C SER A 97 -0.58 5.83 6.78
N VAL A 98 -1.77 5.45 6.30
CA VAL A 98 -2.99 5.36 7.13
C VAL A 98 -2.81 4.36 8.28
N ILE A 99 -2.16 3.22 8.03
CA ILE A 99 -1.89 2.22 9.08
C ILE A 99 -0.82 2.75 10.04
N ALA A 100 0.24 3.36 9.50
CA ALA A 100 1.33 3.94 10.29
C ALA A 100 0.83 5.04 11.25
N ASN A 101 -0.07 5.92 10.79
CA ASN A 101 -0.47 7.13 11.53
C ASN A 101 -1.75 7.00 12.37
N GLY A 102 -2.31 5.80 12.52
CA GLY A 102 -3.48 5.56 13.37
C GLY A 102 -4.84 5.75 12.70
N GLY A 103 -4.88 5.73 11.36
CA GLY A 103 -6.09 5.65 10.55
C GLY A 103 -6.39 6.90 9.73
N TYR A 104 -5.57 7.94 9.75
CA TYR A 104 -5.87 9.19 9.06
C TYR A 104 -5.37 9.18 7.62
N LEU A 105 -6.25 9.52 6.68
CA LEU A 105 -5.84 9.88 5.34
C LEU A 105 -5.15 11.25 5.41
N ILE A 106 -3.94 11.35 4.87
CA ILE A 106 -3.21 12.61 4.74
C ILE A 106 -3.21 12.99 3.27
N LYS A 107 -3.48 14.25 2.96
CA LYS A 107 -3.29 14.78 1.60
C LYS A 107 -1.77 14.88 1.34
N PRO A 108 -1.20 14.11 0.38
CA PRO A 108 0.21 14.25 0.03
C PRO A 108 0.48 15.63 -0.60
N TYR A 109 1.67 16.16 -0.39
CA TYR A 109 2.12 17.44 -0.96
C TYR A 109 3.66 17.44 -1.10
N LEU A 110 4.17 18.09 -2.13
CA LEU A 110 5.59 18.20 -2.46
C LEU A 110 6.14 19.58 -2.09
N ILE A 111 5.34 20.63 -2.27
CA ILE A 111 5.77 22.01 -2.03
C ILE A 111 5.67 22.31 -0.54
N LYS A 112 6.82 22.44 0.16
CA LYS A 112 6.83 22.85 1.58
C LYS A 112 6.47 24.32 1.76
N LYS A 113 7.09 25.21 0.98
CA LYS A 113 6.85 26.65 1.03
C LYS A 113 7.14 27.32 -0.32
N ILE A 114 6.46 28.43 -0.57
CA ILE A 114 6.71 29.34 -1.68
C ILE A 114 7.31 30.61 -1.09
N VAL A 115 8.47 31.01 -1.62
CA VAL A 115 9.21 32.20 -1.19
C VAL A 115 9.30 33.16 -2.37
N GLY A 116 9.00 34.44 -2.12
CA GLY A 116 9.07 35.48 -3.15
C GLY A 116 10.50 35.89 -3.50
N PRO A 117 10.69 36.69 -4.56
CA PRO A 117 12.02 37.14 -4.99
C PRO A 117 12.80 37.91 -3.92
N ARG A 118 12.10 38.51 -2.94
CA ARG A 118 12.69 39.27 -1.82
C ARG A 118 12.87 38.45 -0.55
N GLY A 119 12.76 37.11 -0.63
CA GLY A 119 12.92 36.22 0.52
C GLY A 119 11.71 36.15 1.46
N ASN A 120 10.64 36.90 1.18
CA ASN A 120 9.42 36.87 1.99
C ASN A 120 8.63 35.57 1.74
N LEU A 121 8.14 34.96 2.82
CA LEU A 121 7.28 33.78 2.75
C LEU A 121 5.94 34.17 2.11
N ILE A 122 5.58 33.54 0.99
CA ILE A 122 4.29 33.74 0.31
C ILE A 122 3.27 32.73 0.83
N LYS A 123 3.69 31.47 0.97
CA LYS A 123 2.83 30.37 1.41
C LYS A 123 3.64 29.27 2.04
N GLU A 124 3.15 28.70 3.13
CA GLU A 124 3.67 27.46 3.71
C GLU A 124 2.57 26.41 3.70
N PHE A 125 2.91 25.17 3.34
CA PHE A 125 1.98 24.07 3.26
C PHE A 125 2.19 23.16 4.47
N GLN A 126 1.08 22.77 5.08
CA GLN A 126 1.06 21.91 6.27
C GLN A 126 0.32 20.60 5.96
N PRO A 127 0.64 19.50 6.65
CA PRO A 127 -0.07 18.24 6.47
C PRO A 127 -1.57 18.40 6.75
N GLN A 128 -2.39 18.12 5.75
CA GLN A 128 -3.85 18.18 5.89
C GLN A 128 -4.40 16.78 6.20
N LYS A 129 -4.93 16.61 7.41
CA LYS A 129 -5.74 15.44 7.77
C LYS A 129 -7.07 15.49 7.04
N MET A 130 -7.44 14.36 6.43
CA MET A 130 -8.71 14.17 5.76
C MET A 130 -9.59 13.23 6.61
N GLU A 131 -10.36 12.37 5.95
CA GLU A 131 -11.15 11.32 6.57
C GLU A 131 -10.28 10.31 7.35
N ARG A 132 -10.89 9.62 8.32
CA ARG A 132 -10.26 8.57 9.11
C ARG A 132 -10.89 7.22 8.78
N VAL A 133 -10.06 6.21 8.54
CA VAL A 133 -10.50 4.81 8.46
C VAL A 133 -10.91 4.34 9.86
N PRO A 134 -12.15 3.80 10.03
CA PRO A 134 -12.69 3.47 11.34
C PRO A 134 -12.15 2.13 11.85
N PHE A 135 -10.86 2.08 12.18
CA PHE A 135 -10.26 0.90 12.81
C PHE A 135 -10.70 0.77 14.27
N SER A 136 -10.96 -0.46 14.71
CA SER A 136 -10.83 -0.78 16.13
C SER A 136 -9.34 -0.79 16.53
N SER A 137 -9.04 -0.55 17.80
CA SER A 137 -7.67 -0.66 18.31
C SER A 137 -7.08 -2.06 18.07
N ALA A 138 -7.90 -3.10 18.23
CA ALA A 138 -7.50 -4.49 17.96
C ALA A 138 -7.12 -4.70 16.49
N THR A 139 -7.92 -4.20 15.55
CA THR A 139 -7.64 -4.29 14.10
C THR A 139 -6.36 -3.56 13.73
N LEU A 140 -6.17 -2.34 14.24
CA LEU A 140 -4.96 -1.56 13.94
C LEU A 140 -3.71 -2.25 14.50
N ASN A 141 -3.78 -2.78 15.71
CA ASN A 141 -2.67 -3.50 16.33
C ASN A 141 -2.36 -4.79 15.59
N LEU A 142 -3.37 -5.55 15.19
CA LEU A 142 -3.21 -6.74 14.35
C LEU A 142 -2.46 -6.38 13.06
N LEU A 143 -2.94 -5.39 12.31
CA LEU A 143 -2.31 -4.97 11.04
C LEU A 143 -0.85 -4.55 11.24
N ARG A 144 -0.55 -3.76 12.28
CA ARG A 144 0.82 -3.31 12.56
C ARG A 144 1.75 -4.47 12.91
N ARG A 145 1.31 -5.40 13.76
CA ARG A 145 2.09 -6.61 14.07
C ARG A 145 2.30 -7.48 12.85
N SER A 146 1.25 -7.72 12.06
CA SER A 146 1.36 -8.52 10.84
C SER A 146 2.33 -7.89 9.83
N LEU A 147 2.27 -6.57 9.61
CA LEU A 147 3.19 -5.86 8.71
C LEU A 147 4.64 -5.87 9.22
N ARG A 148 4.86 -5.85 10.54
CA ARG A 148 6.19 -6.09 11.13
C ARG A 148 6.63 -7.53 10.89
N GLY A 149 5.75 -8.50 11.09
CA GLY A 149 5.99 -9.92 10.83
C GLY A 149 6.37 -10.21 9.37
N VAL A 150 5.74 -9.55 8.40
CA VAL A 150 6.12 -9.67 6.97
C VAL A 150 7.61 -9.38 6.76
N VAL A 151 8.16 -8.38 7.45
CA VAL A 151 9.57 -7.99 7.32
C VAL A 151 10.46 -8.81 8.24
N ARG A 152 9.98 -9.23 9.42
CA ARG A 152 10.80 -9.99 10.36
C ARG A 152 11.00 -11.46 9.93
N GLU A 153 9.95 -12.09 9.42
CA GLU A 153 9.91 -13.55 9.20
C GLU A 153 9.10 -13.95 7.95
N GLY A 154 8.51 -12.98 7.25
CA GLY A 154 7.63 -13.22 6.11
C GLY A 154 8.24 -12.86 4.75
N THR A 155 7.37 -12.52 3.82
CA THR A 155 7.74 -12.31 2.41
C THR A 155 8.60 -11.08 2.16
N GLY A 156 8.72 -10.15 3.12
CA GLY A 156 9.47 -8.90 3.00
C GLY A 156 10.81 -8.91 3.72
N TRP A 157 11.33 -10.08 4.12
CA TRP A 157 12.50 -10.21 4.98
C TRP A 157 13.75 -9.48 4.51
N ARG A 158 13.94 -9.28 3.19
CA ARG A 158 15.08 -8.50 2.67
C ARG A 158 15.04 -7.01 3.01
N ALA A 159 13.91 -6.49 3.51
CA ALA A 159 13.84 -5.12 4.01
C ALA A 159 14.38 -4.98 5.44
N GLU A 160 14.50 -6.07 6.21
CA GLU A 160 14.96 -6.00 7.61
C GLU A 160 16.40 -5.48 7.69
N ASN A 161 16.65 -4.62 8.66
CA ASN A 161 17.98 -4.13 8.98
C ASN A 161 18.11 -3.84 10.48
N LYS A 162 19.32 -3.51 10.93
CA LYS A 162 19.63 -3.24 12.35
C LYS A 162 19.40 -1.79 12.76
N THR A 163 19.10 -0.90 11.82
CA THR A 163 19.06 0.55 12.03
C THR A 163 17.68 1.00 12.52
N VAL A 164 16.61 0.44 11.96
CA VAL A 164 15.24 0.81 12.32
C VAL A 164 14.28 -0.36 12.10
N GLU A 165 13.28 -0.47 12.97
CA GLU A 165 12.20 -1.42 12.78
C GLU A 165 11.29 -1.02 11.62
N ILE A 166 11.31 -1.83 10.56
CA ILE A 166 10.51 -1.63 9.36
C ILE A 166 9.27 -2.53 9.43
N SER A 167 8.13 -1.97 9.03
CA SER A 167 6.89 -2.71 8.79
C SER A 167 6.48 -2.51 7.35
N GLY A 168 6.01 -3.55 6.67
CA GLY A 168 5.64 -3.42 5.26
C GLY A 168 4.95 -4.63 4.67
N LYS A 169 4.69 -4.55 3.36
CA LYS A 169 4.07 -5.62 2.59
C LYS A 169 4.66 -5.66 1.18
N THR A 170 4.99 -6.86 0.72
CA THR A 170 5.33 -7.13 -0.68
C THR A 170 4.08 -7.32 -1.53
N GLY A 171 4.21 -7.04 -2.83
CA GLY A 171 3.20 -7.37 -3.84
C GLY A 171 3.86 -7.71 -5.17
N THR A 172 3.15 -8.49 -5.97
CA THR A 172 3.54 -8.84 -7.33
C THR A 172 2.36 -8.49 -8.22
N ALA A 173 2.56 -7.56 -9.17
CA ALA A 173 1.53 -7.25 -10.15
C ALA A 173 1.81 -8.04 -11.42
N GLU A 174 0.87 -8.93 -11.76
CA GLU A 174 0.92 -9.73 -12.97
C GLU A 174 0.52 -8.85 -14.16
N LEU A 175 1.18 -9.08 -15.29
CA LEU A 175 0.95 -8.35 -16.52
C LEU A 175 0.37 -9.27 -17.60
N SER A 176 0.25 -8.77 -18.83
CA SER A 176 -0.21 -9.58 -19.96
C SER A 176 0.72 -10.76 -20.21
N GLU A 177 0.23 -11.79 -20.88
CA GLU A 177 1.01 -12.98 -21.22
C GLU A 177 2.31 -12.59 -21.96
N GLY A 178 3.46 -13.02 -21.44
CA GLY A 178 4.79 -12.68 -21.96
C GLY A 178 5.46 -11.46 -21.32
N GLU A 179 4.76 -10.70 -20.46
CA GLU A 179 5.33 -9.59 -19.71
C GLU A 179 5.81 -10.03 -18.33
N LYS A 180 6.98 -9.56 -17.91
CA LYS A 180 7.53 -9.86 -16.59
C LYS A 180 6.75 -9.09 -15.51
N PRO A 181 6.42 -9.71 -14.37
CA PRO A 181 5.67 -9.03 -13.33
C PRO A 181 6.43 -7.85 -12.75
N HIS A 182 5.68 -6.93 -12.13
CA HIS A 182 6.25 -5.86 -11.34
C HIS A 182 6.37 -6.28 -9.86
N ASN A 183 7.48 -5.90 -9.21
CA ASN A 183 7.68 -6.13 -7.78
C ASN A 183 7.41 -4.86 -6.98
N TRP A 184 6.55 -5.00 -5.98
CA TRP A 184 6.15 -3.93 -5.09
C TRP A 184 6.63 -4.21 -3.67
N PHE A 185 7.04 -3.15 -3.00
CA PHE A 185 7.09 -3.10 -1.54
C PHE A 185 6.53 -1.77 -1.07
N ILE A 186 5.59 -1.82 -0.13
CA ILE A 186 5.15 -0.64 0.62
C ILE A 186 5.54 -0.83 2.08
N GLY A 187 6.09 0.20 2.71
CA GLY A 187 6.51 0.07 4.09
C GLY A 187 6.61 1.39 4.82
N TYR A 188 6.72 1.32 6.12
CA TYR A 188 6.98 2.46 6.99
C TYR A 188 7.91 2.07 8.13
N ALA A 189 8.58 3.09 8.65
CA ALA A 189 9.41 3.01 9.85
C ALA A 189 9.23 4.31 10.65
N SER A 190 9.39 4.22 11.96
CA SER A 190 9.24 5.35 12.87
C SER A 190 10.29 5.28 13.97
N SER A 191 10.90 6.41 14.27
CA SER A 191 11.66 6.71 15.49
C SER A 191 11.04 7.94 16.18
N PRO A 192 11.51 8.35 17.37
CA PRO A 192 11.04 9.57 18.02
C PRO A 192 11.18 10.83 17.17
N HIS A 193 12.18 10.89 16.27
CA HIS A 193 12.51 12.09 15.50
C HIS A 193 12.10 11.99 14.02
N LEU A 194 11.95 10.78 13.48
CA LEU A 194 11.68 10.57 12.07
C LEU A 194 10.56 9.56 11.85
N ARG A 195 9.61 9.92 10.99
CA ARG A 195 8.57 9.03 10.48
C ARG A 195 8.67 9.01 8.96
N LEU A 196 8.80 7.82 8.39
CA LEU A 196 8.96 7.65 6.95
C LEU A 196 8.08 6.52 6.46
N ALA A 197 7.37 6.75 5.36
CA ALA A 197 6.70 5.72 4.57
C ALA A 197 7.23 5.76 3.14
N ILE A 198 7.38 4.60 2.52
CA ILE A 198 7.90 4.47 1.15
C ILE A 198 7.07 3.48 0.35
N VAL A 199 7.15 3.65 -0.97
CA VAL A 199 6.72 2.67 -1.97
C VAL A 199 7.90 2.46 -2.90
N VAL A 200 8.25 1.20 -3.12
CA VAL A 200 9.25 0.78 -4.11
C VAL A 200 8.52 -0.08 -5.13
N LEU A 201 8.57 0.33 -6.39
CA LEU A 201 8.06 -0.39 -7.54
C LEU A 201 9.23 -0.67 -8.48
N VAL A 202 9.45 -1.93 -8.79
CA VAL A 202 10.46 -2.36 -9.77
C VAL A 202 9.74 -3.07 -10.91
N GLU A 203 9.75 -2.45 -12.09
CA GLU A 203 9.06 -2.95 -13.27
C GLU A 203 9.81 -4.10 -13.95
N ASN A 204 9.06 -5.03 -14.54
CA ASN A 204 9.53 -6.09 -15.43
C ASN A 204 10.65 -6.98 -14.87
N ARG A 205 10.49 -7.46 -13.63
CA ARG A 205 11.49 -8.29 -12.95
C ARG A 205 10.86 -9.56 -12.38
N GLU A 206 11.01 -10.68 -13.07
CA GLU A 206 10.48 -11.97 -12.60
C GLU A 206 11.40 -12.67 -11.59
N GLU A 207 12.71 -12.62 -11.82
CA GLU A 207 13.69 -13.48 -11.14
C GLU A 207 14.03 -13.07 -9.70
N ASP A 208 13.67 -11.86 -9.26
CA ASP A 208 13.98 -11.38 -7.91
C ASP A 208 12.80 -10.68 -7.26
N ILE A 209 11.82 -11.47 -6.78
CA ILE A 209 10.65 -10.97 -6.04
C ILE A 209 11.00 -10.17 -4.78
N GLN A 210 12.25 -10.27 -4.32
CA GLN A 210 12.74 -9.60 -3.13
C GLN A 210 13.52 -8.31 -3.43
N ILE A 211 13.64 -7.90 -4.70
CA ILE A 211 14.38 -6.70 -5.07
C ILE A 211 13.78 -5.43 -4.45
N ALA A 212 12.44 -5.32 -4.47
CA ALA A 212 11.72 -4.18 -3.92
C ALA A 212 11.91 -4.04 -2.39
N PRO A 213 11.70 -5.09 -1.56
CA PRO A 213 12.01 -5.01 -0.14
C PRO A 213 13.50 -4.75 0.13
N GLN A 214 14.42 -5.32 -0.65
CA GLN A 214 15.86 -5.06 -0.47
C GLN A 214 16.23 -3.58 -0.70
N ILE A 215 15.71 -2.96 -1.76
CA ILE A 215 15.90 -1.53 -2.03
C ILE A 215 15.29 -0.70 -0.89
N ALA A 216 14.09 -1.04 -0.45
CA ALA A 216 13.41 -0.39 0.67
C ALA A 216 14.26 -0.43 1.95
N GLY A 217 14.80 -1.60 2.32
CA GLY A 217 15.65 -1.76 3.49
C GLY A 217 16.89 -0.87 3.46
N LYS A 218 17.55 -0.74 2.29
CA LYS A 218 18.70 0.16 2.09
C LYS A 218 18.31 1.63 2.25
N ILE A 219 17.20 2.06 1.66
CA ILE A 219 16.69 3.44 1.77
C ILE A 219 16.40 3.79 3.23
N PHE A 220 15.70 2.92 3.95
CA PHE A 220 15.42 3.11 5.37
C PHE A 220 16.71 3.20 6.19
N SER A 221 17.66 2.27 6.02
CA SER A 221 18.94 2.30 6.74
C SER A 221 19.66 3.63 6.55
N GLN A 222 19.83 4.08 5.30
CA GLN A 222 20.56 5.30 4.98
C GLN A 222 19.90 6.57 5.51
N ILE A 223 18.57 6.66 5.43
CA ILE A 223 17.85 7.85 5.91
C ILE A 223 17.89 7.86 7.44
N PHE A 224 17.63 6.74 8.11
CA PHE A 224 17.60 6.71 9.57
C PHE A 224 18.99 6.91 10.17
N GLU A 225 20.06 6.32 9.62
CA GLU A 225 21.45 6.56 10.05
C GLU A 225 21.83 8.04 10.02
N LYS A 226 21.44 8.78 8.98
CA LYS A 226 21.72 10.21 8.84
C LYS A 226 20.94 11.10 9.81
N ASN A 227 19.89 10.58 10.44
CA ASN A 227 18.99 11.31 11.35
C ASN A 227 19.09 10.80 12.81
N VAL A 228 20.18 10.08 13.15
CA VAL A 228 20.52 9.71 14.55
C VAL A 228 21.27 10.85 15.27
N HIS A 229 21.72 11.88 14.53
CA HIS A 229 22.39 13.08 15.05
C HIS A 229 21.52 14.31 14.86
#